data_AF-X1MCI3-F1
#
_entry.id   AF-X1MCI3-F1
#
_cell.length_a   1.000
_cell.length_b   1.000
_cell.length_c   1.000
_cell.angle_alpha   90.00
_cell.angle_beta   90.00
_cell.angle_gamma   90.00
#
_symmetry.space_group_name_H-M   'P 1'
#
loop_
_entity.id
_entity.type
_entity.pdbx_description
1 polymer ?
#
loop_
_entity_poly.entity_id
_entity_poly.type
_entity_poly.pdbx_seq_one_letter_code
_entity_poly.pdbx_strand_id
1 'polypeptide(L)' 'MTLPKAIEIGDLNIKEAGKKMPPDTLDALKLLVEAGKQIHNHRASLPPQAIYLLPGETAED' A
#
# COMPACT_ATOMS: atom_id res chain seq x y z
N MET A 1 3.84 12.23 -2.59
CA MET A 1 3.62 11.46 -1.34
C MET A 1 3.72 9.98 -1.69
N THR A 2 4.56 9.18 -1.01
CA THR A 2 4.72 7.75 -1.31
C THR A 2 3.82 6.89 -0.42
N LEU A 3 3.43 5.70 -0.90
CA LEU A 3 2.59 4.76 -0.14
C LEU A 3 3.21 4.35 1.21
N PRO A 4 4.50 4.01 1.32
CA PRO A 4 5.11 3.69 2.61
C PRO A 4 5.02 4.85 3.63
N LYS A 5 5.21 6.09 3.16
CA LYS A 5 5.13 7.27 4.01
C LYS A 5 3.71 7.55 4.49
N ALA A 6 2.70 7.23 3.68
CA ALA A 6 1.30 7.34 4.09
C ALA A 6 0.93 6.32 5.18
N ILE A 7 1.46 5.09 5.10
CA ILE A 7 1.29 4.06 6.13
C ILE A 7 1.93 4.52 7.45
N GLU A 8 3.17 5.01 7.39
CA GLU A 8 3.90 5.51 8.57
C GLU A 8 3.14 6.63 9.29
N ILE A 9 2.63 7.62 8.54
CA ILE A 9 1.83 8.72 9.08
C ILE A 9 0.52 8.20 9.70
N GLY A 10 -0.13 7.24 9.06
CA GLY A 10 -1.36 6.62 9.57
C GLY A 10 -1.12 5.89 10.90
N ASP A 11 -0.08 5.06 10.98
CA ASP A 11 0.32 4.35 12.20
C ASP A 11 0.66 5.34 13.34
N LEU A 12 1.37 6.42 13.03
CA LEU A 12 1.69 7.47 14.01
C LEU A 12 0.43 8.18 14.53
N ASN A 13 -0.52 8.49 13.64
CA ASN A 13 -1.79 9.10 14.04
C ASN A 13 -2.64 8.18 14.92
N ILE A 14 -2.67 6.88 14.62
CA ILE A 14 -3.36 5.88 15.46
C ILE A 14 -2.70 5.83 16.85
N LYS A 15 -1.37 5.84 16.92
CA LYS A 15 -0.62 5.74 18.18
C LYS A 15 -0.80 6.97 19.07
N GLU A 16 -0.63 8.17 18.51
CA GLU A 16 -0.59 9.43 19.27
C GLU A 16 -2.00 9.99 19.53
N ALA A 17 -2.86 9.98 18.52
CA ALA A 17 -4.18 10.62 18.57
C ALA A 17 -5.34 9.62 18.62
N GLY A 18 -5.13 8.34 18.35
CA GLY A 18 -6.20 7.35 18.23
C GLY A 18 -7.10 7.22 19.46
N LYS A 19 -6.57 7.44 20.68
CA LYS A 19 -7.38 7.43 21.93
C LYS A 19 -8.35 8.61 22.04
N LYS A 20 -8.09 9.71 21.31
CA LYS A 20 -8.91 10.92 21.30
C LYS A 20 -9.80 11.00 20.06
N MET A 21 -9.63 10.09 19.10
CA MET A 21 -10.45 10.04 17.90
C MET A 21 -11.81 9.38 18.17
N PRO A 22 -12.87 9.81 17.48
CA PRO A 22 -14.11 9.05 17.41
C PRO A 22 -13.85 7.63 16.89
N PRO A 23 -14.60 6.62 17.38
CA PRO A 23 -14.39 5.22 17.01
C PRO A 23 -14.48 4.98 15.50
N ASP A 24 -15.45 5.59 14.83
CA ASP A 24 -15.63 5.46 13.36
C ASP A 24 -14.42 5.98 12.59
N THR A 25 -13.84 7.10 13.04
CA THR A 25 -12.66 7.70 12.40
C THR A 25 -11.43 6.83 12.64
N LEU A 26 -11.28 6.29 13.85
CA LEU A 26 -10.19 5.39 14.19
C LEU A 26 -10.26 4.11 13.33
N ASP A 27 -11.44 3.55 13.14
CA ASP A 27 -11.61 2.31 12.37
C ASP A 27 -11.42 2.54 10.87
N ALA A 28 -11.90 3.67 10.32
CA ALA A 28 -11.58 4.06 8.95
C ALA A 28 -10.07 4.23 8.74
N LEU A 29 -9.37 4.83 9.71
CA LEU A 29 -7.93 5.04 9.64
C LEU A 29 -7.15 3.72 9.70
N LYS A 30 -7.55 2.78 10.57
CA LYS A 30 -6.99 1.42 10.61
C LYS A 30 -7.21 0.69 9.28
N LEU A 31 -8.42 0.78 8.72
CA LEU A 31 -8.74 0.15 7.44
C LEU A 31 -7.82 0.67 6.32
N LEU A 32 -7.59 1.98 6.28
CA LEU A 32 -6.70 2.61 5.31
C LEU A 32 -5.25 2.13 5.45
N VAL A 33 -4.75 2.06 6.68
CA VAL A 33 -3.38 1.59 6.97
C VAL A 33 -3.20 0.13 6.54
N GLU A 34 -4.14 -0.75 6.91
CA GLU A 34 -4.08 -2.17 6.56
C GLU A 34 -4.21 -2.41 5.05
N ALA A 35 -5.13 -1.70 4.38
CA ALA A 35 -5.22 -1.75 2.92
C ALA A 35 -3.92 -1.27 2.25
N GLY A 36 -3.31 -0.20 2.79
CA GLY A 36 -2.03 0.30 2.31
C GLY A 36 -0.90 -0.72 2.43
N LYS A 37 -0.80 -1.41 3.57
CA LYS A 37 0.17 -2.50 3.79
C LYS A 37 -0.04 -3.64 2.80
N GLN A 38 -1.29 -4.07 2.58
CA GLN A 38 -1.61 -5.12 1.59
C GLN A 38 -1.18 -4.71 0.18
N ILE A 39 -1.50 -3.50 -0.26
CA ILE A 39 -1.09 -3.00 -1.59
C ILE A 39 0.43 -2.95 -1.71
N HIS A 40 1.12 -2.47 -0.66
CA HIS A 40 2.58 -2.41 -0.66
C HIS A 40 3.20 -3.81 -0.80
N ASN A 41 2.69 -4.78 -0.05
CA ASN A 41 3.15 -6.17 -0.10
C ASN A 41 2.85 -6.81 -1.46
N HIS A 42 1.65 -6.61 -2.02
CA HIS A 42 1.33 -7.09 -3.36
C HIS A 42 2.26 -6.52 -4.42
N ARG A 43 2.59 -5.23 -4.35
CA ARG A 43 3.55 -4.61 -5.27
C ARG A 43 4.96 -5.18 -5.14
N ALA A 44 5.37 -5.56 -3.93
CA ALA A 44 6.66 -6.17 -3.69
C ALA A 44 6.69 -7.66 -4.09
N SER A 45 5.55 -8.36 -4.00
CA SER A 45 5.44 -9.78 -4.36
C SER A 45 5.14 -10.02 -5.83
N LEU A 46 4.69 -9.00 -6.57
CA LEU A 46 4.59 -9.09 -8.01
C LEU A 46 6.01 -9.24 -8.57
N PRO A 47 6.31 -10.34 -9.29
CA PRO A 47 7.57 -10.39 -10.02
C PRO A 47 7.65 -9.14 -10.91
N PRO A 48 8.86 -8.60 -11.17
CA PRO A 48 9.00 -7.58 -12.21
C PRO A 48 8.25 -8.10 -13.42
N GLN A 49 7.38 -7.28 -14.02
CA GLN A 49 6.56 -7.66 -15.16
C GLN A 49 7.50 -8.35 -16.15
N ALA A 50 7.49 -9.68 -16.14
CA ALA A 50 8.17 -10.43 -17.17
C ALA A 50 7.43 -9.96 -18.40
N ILE A 51 8.14 -9.29 -19.29
CA ILE A 51 7.63 -8.95 -20.61
C ILE A 51 7.38 -10.32 -21.24
N TYR A 52 6.19 -10.86 -21.02
CA TYR A 52 5.74 -12.05 -21.70
C TYR A 52 5.47 -11.58 -23.10
N LEU A 53 6.50 -11.67 -23.94
CA LEU A 53 6.36 -11.50 -25.37
C LEU A 53 5.27 -12.46 -25.82
N LEU A 54 4.21 -11.91 -26.40
CA LEU A 54 3.18 -12.71 -27.04
C LEU A 54 3.82 -13.50 -28.19
N PRO A 55 3.23 -14.63 -28.61
CA PRO A 55 3.73 -15.38 -29.75
C PRO A 55 3.84 -14.47 -30.99
N GLY A 56 5.07 -14.15 -31.40
CA GLY A 56 5.36 -13.26 -32.53
C GLY A 56 5.97 -11.90 -32.18
N GLU A 57 6.09 -11.54 -30.90
CA GLU A 57 6.78 -10.32 -30.48
C GLU A 57 8.30 -10.56 -30.34
N THR A 58 9.09 -9.63 -30.88
CA THR A 58 10.55 -9.57 -30.70
C THR A 58 10.90 -8.52 -29.66
N ALA A 59 11.84 -8.83 -28.76
CA ALA A 59 12.42 -7.82 -27.87
C ALA A 59 13.09 -6.74 -28.73
N GLU A 60 12.73 -5.47 -28.53
CA GLU A 60 13.48 -4.35 -29.09
C GLU A 60 14.78 -4.19 -28.27
N ASP A 61 15.92 -4.23 -28.96
CA ASP A 61 17.28 -4.04 -28.43
C ASP A 61 17.52 -2.61 -27.90
#